data_AF-A0AA95D7S4-F1
#
_entry.id   AF-A0AA95D7S4-F1
#
_cell.length_a   1.000
_cell.length_b   1.000
_cell.length_c   1.000
_cell.angle_alpha   90.00
_cell.angle_beta   90.00
_cell.angle_gamma   90.00
#
_symmetry.space_group_name_H-M   'P 1'
#
loop_
_entity.id
_entity.type
_entity.pdbx_description
1 polymer ?
#
loop_
_entity_poly.entity_id
_entity_poly.type
_entity_poly.pdbx_seq_one_letter_code
_entity_poly.pdbx_strand_id
1 'polypeptide(L)' 'MNYEASKQLTDARFKRLVGVQRMTFKEMLAVLKQLINLNTQKVDENLN' A
#
# COMPACT_ATOMS: atom_id res chain seq x y z
N MET A 1 3.98 -14.29 -18.70
CA MET A 1 4.53 -13.06 -18.07
C MET A 1 5.51 -13.50 -17.00
N ASN A 2 6.81 -13.19 -17.16
CA ASN A 2 7.84 -13.60 -16.21
C ASN A 2 7.93 -12.56 -15.07
N TYR A 3 6.99 -12.61 -14.13
CA TYR A 3 6.94 -11.70 -12.97
C TYR A 3 8.17 -11.87 -12.04
N GLU A 4 8.80 -13.04 -12.09
CA GLU A 4 10.06 -13.37 -11.39
C GLU A 4 11.23 -12.46 -11.81
N ALA A 5 11.15 -11.82 -12.98
CA ALA A 5 12.17 -10.90 -13.48
C ALA A 5 11.79 -9.41 -13.32
N SER A 6 10.83 -9.10 -12.44
CA SER A 6 10.52 -7.70 -12.13
C SER A 6 11.73 -7.04 -11.46
N LYS A 7 12.52 -6.30 -12.25
CA LYS A 7 13.66 -5.54 -11.71
C LYS A 7 13.13 -4.61 -10.62
N GLN A 8 13.73 -4.69 -9.42
CA GLN A 8 13.38 -3.78 -8.35
C GLN A 8 13.52 -2.34 -8.83
N LEU A 9 12.45 -1.56 -8.69
CA LEU A 9 12.47 -0.15 -9.03
C LEU A 9 13.41 0.56 -8.06
N THR A 10 14.36 1.37 -8.55
CA THR A 10 15.17 2.23 -7.67
C THR A 10 14.28 3.33 -7.06
N ASP A 11 14.69 3.91 -5.93
CA ASP A 11 13.89 4.96 -5.28
C ASP A 11 13.69 6.19 -6.16
N ALA A 12 14.69 6.55 -6.98
CA ALA A 12 14.57 7.63 -7.95
C ALA A 12 13.51 7.32 -9.02
N ARG A 13 13.49 6.09 -9.55
CA ARG A 13 12.48 5.66 -10.54
C ARG A 13 11.10 5.53 -9.92
N PHE A 14 11.03 5.06 -8.68
CA PHE A 14 9.80 5.02 -7.90
C PHE A 14 9.23 6.41 -7.71
N LYS A 15 10.03 7.35 -7.19
CA LYS A 15 9.61 8.74 -7.00
C LYS A 15 9.17 9.40 -8.31
N ARG A 16 9.86 9.11 -9.42
CA ARG A 16 9.46 9.59 -10.74
C ARG A 16 8.10 9.05 -11.19
N LEU A 17 7.78 7.80 -10.84
CA LEU A 17 6.55 7.14 -11.26
C LEU A 17 5.34 7.56 -10.40
N VAL A 18 5.50 7.61 -9.08
CA VAL A 18 4.38 7.88 -8.14
C VAL A 18 4.37 9.30 -7.58
N GLY A 19 5.40 10.11 -7.82
CA GLY A 19 5.49 11.49 -7.35
C GLY A 19 5.94 11.67 -5.89
N VAL A 20 6.07 10.58 -5.11
CA VAL A 20 6.42 10.62 -3.69
C VAL A 20 7.57 9.67 -3.34
N GLN A 21 8.25 9.91 -2.21
CA GLN A 21 9.28 8.99 -1.72
C GLN A 21 8.66 7.64 -1.33
N ARG A 22 9.44 6.56 -1.48
CA ARG A 22 8.99 5.20 -1.14
C ARG A 22 8.57 5.07 0.32
N MET A 23 9.27 5.74 1.24
CA MET A 23 8.95 5.74 2.67
C MET A 23 7.56 6.34 2.91
N THR A 24 7.32 7.55 2.41
CA THR A 24 6.01 8.23 2.52
C THR A 24 4.89 7.41 1.91
N PHE A 25 5.12 6.77 0.75
CA PHE A 25 4.13 5.90 0.14
C PHE A 25 3.78 4.68 1.01
N LYS A 26 4.77 4.07 1.67
CA LYS A 26 4.52 2.96 2.61
C LYS A 26 3.69 3.41 3.82
N GLU A 27 3.94 4.59 4.35
CA GLU A 27 3.16 5.16 5.46
C GLU A 27 1.71 5.41 5.04
N MET A 28 1.48 5.99 3.86
CA MET A 28 0.14 6.17 3.30
C MET A 28 -0.60 4.82 3.14
N LEU A 29 0.08 3.79 2.64
CA LEU A 29 -0.48 2.45 2.55
C LEU A 29 -0.82 1.85 3.93
N ALA A 30 0.01 2.10 4.94
CA ALA A 30 -0.25 1.62 6.29
C ALA A 30 -1.53 2.25 6.86
N VAL A 31 -1.72 3.56 6.66
CA VAL A 31 -2.95 4.27 7.06
C VAL A 31 -4.17 3.70 6.33
N LEU A 32 -4.08 3.50 5.01
CA LEU A 32 -5.19 2.95 4.22
C LEU A 32 -5.56 1.53 4.67
N LYS A 33 -4.56 0.68 4.93
CA LYS A 33 -4.79 -0.68 5.45
C LYS A 33 -5.44 -0.66 6.83
N GLN A 34 -5.02 0.25 7.70
CA GLN A 34 -5.62 0.41 9.02
C GLN A 34 -7.10 0.81 8.90
N LEU A 35 -7.44 1.76 8.04
CA LEU A 35 -8.83 2.16 7.81
C LEU A 35 -9.68 1.03 7.25
N ILE A 36 -9.17 0.25 6.31
CA ILE A 36 -9.86 -0.91 5.76
C ILE A 36 -10.11 -1.93 6.86
N ASN A 37 -9.08 -2.31 7.64
CA ASN A 37 -9.23 -3.29 8.71
C ASN A 37 -10.23 -2.85 9.78
N LEU A 38 -10.25 -1.56 10.13
CA LEU A 38 -11.22 -0.99 11.06
C LEU A 38 -12.65 -1.09 10.51
N ASN A 39 -12.84 -0.88 9.21
CA ASN A 39 -14.16 -1.01 8.59
C ASN A 39 -14.61 -2.47 8.53
N THR A 40 -13.71 -3.41 8.25
CA THR A 40 -14.03 -4.84 8.26
C THR A 40 -14.44 -5.31 9.65
N GLN A 41 -13.71 -4.92 10.69
CA GLN A 41 -14.04 -5.24 12.09
C GLN A 41 -15.41 -4.68 12.51
N LYS A 42 -15.72 -3.44 12.11
CA LYS A 42 -17.03 -2.83 12.39
C LYS A 42 -18.19 -3.54 11.69
N VAL A 43 -17.96 -4.11 10.50
CA VAL A 43 -18.97 -4.88 9.77
C VAL A 43 -19.22 -6.22 10.46
N ASP A 44 -18.17 -6.88 10.98
CA ASP A 44 -18.30 -8.12 11.74
C ASP A 44 -18.99 -7.90 13.11
N GLU A 45 -18.78 -6.75 13.76
CA GLU A 45 -19.48 -6.36 15.00
C GLU A 45 -20.96 -6.00 14.80
N ASN A 46 -21.35 -5.52 13.61
CA ASN A 46 -22.74 -5.17 13.30
C ASN A 46 -23.57 -6.36 12.77
N LEU A 47 -22.97 -7.54 12.63
CA LEU A 47 -23.63 -8.77 12.17
C LEU A 47 -23.87 -9.80 13.29
N ASN A 48 -23.47 -9.49 14.53
CA ASN A 48 -23.74 -10.26 15.75
C ASN A 48 -24.75 -9.54 16.64
#